data_AF-A0A972X5G6-F1
#
_entry.id   AF-A0A972X5G6-F1
#
_cell.length_a   1.000
_cell.length_b   1.000
_cell.length_c   1.000
_cell.angle_alpha   90.00
_cell.angle_beta   90.00
_cell.angle_gamma   90.00
#
_symmetry.space_group_name_H-M   'P 1'
#
loop_
_entity.id
_entity.type
_entity.pdbx_description
1 polymer ?
#
loop_
_entity_poly.entity_id
_entity_poly.type
_entity_poly.pdbx_seq_one_letter_code
_entity_poly.pdbx_strand_id
1 'polypeptide(L)'
;MPSDHDSLAGDLIRAVEILGEVFEARGVRYALLGGLATMLRGRPRFTQDIEILLDVPQIALPGLLDDLVERGFSMDRDTVIRQFVREHMTSFRFGSTNSS
;
A
#
# COMPACT_ATOMS: atom_id res chain seq x y z
N MET A 1 5.75 24.22 9.77
CA MET A 1 5.26 22.82 9.82
C MET A 1 4.30 22.64 8.67
N PRO A 2 4.41 21.58 7.86
CA PRO A 2 3.38 21.26 6.87
C PRO A 2 2.03 21.09 7.59
N SER A 3 0.92 21.37 6.91
CA SER A 3 -0.38 21.02 7.46
C SER A 3 -0.53 19.49 7.51
N ASP A 4 -1.36 18.96 8.41
CA ASP A 4 -1.60 17.50 8.51
C ASP A 4 -2.06 16.90 7.16
N HIS A 5 -2.79 17.69 6.36
CA HIS A 5 -3.22 17.32 5.02
C HIS A 5 -2.06 17.22 4.03
N ASP A 6 -1.10 18.15 4.07
CA ASP A 6 0.09 18.11 3.21
C ASP A 6 0.98 16.92 3.56
N SER A 7 1.07 16.57 4.84
CA SER A 7 1.81 15.38 5.30
C SER A 7 1.17 14.09 4.80
N LEU A 8 -0.16 13.97 4.91
CA LEU A 8 -0.89 12.80 4.42
C LEU A 8 -0.75 12.63 2.91
N ALA A 9 -0.88 13.72 2.14
CA ALA A 9 -0.72 13.68 0.69
C ALA A 9 0.70 13.23 0.30
N GLY A 10 1.73 13.75 0.98
CA GLY A 10 3.12 13.34 0.77
C GLY A 10 3.37 11.86 1.08
N ASP A 11 2.78 11.34 2.15
CA ASP A 11 2.93 9.93 2.51
C ASP A 11 2.18 9.01 1.53
N LEU A 12 0.99 9.39 1.04
CA LEU A 12 0.28 8.63 0.02
C LEU A 12 1.05 8.57 -1.31
N ILE A 13 1.62 9.70 -1.75
CA ILE A 13 2.47 9.74 -2.97
C ILE A 13 3.66 8.80 -2.80
N ARG A 14 4.38 8.93 -1.69
CA ARG A 14 5.56 8.09 -1.41
C ARG A 14 5.20 6.61 -1.32
N ALA A 15 4.07 6.27 -0.70
CA ALA A 15 3.60 4.89 -0.65
C ALA A 15 3.32 4.33 -2.04
N VAL A 16 2.62 5.07 -2.91
CA VAL A 16 2.33 4.64 -4.29
C VAL A 16 3.61 4.46 -5.11
N GLU A 17 4.56 5.38 -5.01
CA GLU A 17 5.86 5.29 -5.68
C GLU A 17 6.60 4.02 -5.26
N ILE A 18 6.71 3.77 -3.94
CA ILE A 18 7.35 2.58 -3.40
C ILE A 18 6.63 1.30 -3.87
N LEU A 19 5.30 1.26 -3.80
CA LEU A 19 4.53 0.09 -4.22
C LEU A 19 4.79 -0.22 -5.70
N GLY A 20 4.80 0.81 -6.56
CA GLY A 20 5.16 0.66 -7.96
C GLY A 20 6.56 0.08 -8.14
N GLU A 21 7.57 0.66 -7.50
CA GLU A 21 8.97 0.18 -7.57
C GLU A 21 9.12 -1.28 -7.12
N VAL A 22 8.52 -1.66 -6.00
CA VAL A 22 8.59 -3.03 -5.47
C VAL A 22 7.90 -4.02 -6.39
N PHE A 23 6.71 -3.68 -6.90
CA PHE A 23 5.95 -4.58 -7.77
C PHE A 23 6.64 -4.78 -9.12
N GLU A 24 7.15 -3.70 -9.72
CA GLU A 24 7.92 -3.77 -10.97
C GLU A 24 9.20 -4.60 -10.80
N ALA A 25 9.97 -4.36 -9.72
CA ALA A 25 11.20 -5.10 -9.45
C ALA A 25 10.97 -6.61 -9.26
N ARG A 26 9.78 -7.00 -8.78
CA ARG A 26 9.37 -8.39 -8.55
C ARG A 26 8.56 -9.00 -9.69
N GLY A 27 8.22 -8.23 -10.73
CA GLY A 27 7.31 -8.66 -11.79
C GLY A 27 5.90 -8.99 -11.30
N VAL A 28 5.44 -8.37 -10.20
CA VAL A 28 4.11 -8.56 -9.65
C VAL A 28 3.11 -7.77 -10.48
N ARG A 29 2.10 -8.44 -11.04
CA ARG A 29 1.03 -7.75 -11.76
C ARG A 29 0.08 -7.13 -10.74
N TYR A 30 -0.26 -5.87 -10.93
CA TYR A 30 -1.15 -5.16 -10.02
C TYR A 30 -2.09 -4.23 -10.79
N ALA A 31 -3.17 -3.83 -10.12
CA ALA A 31 -4.03 -2.75 -10.56
C ALA A 31 -4.30 -1.81 -9.38
N LEU A 32 -4.09 -0.51 -9.59
CA LEU A 32 -4.53 0.53 -8.66
C LEU A 32 -6.05 0.67 -8.74
N LEU A 33 -6.70 0.68 -7.58
CA LEU A 33 -8.15 0.80 -7.44
C LEU A 33 -8.54 2.11 -6.74
N GLY A 34 -9.82 2.25 -6.44
CA GLY A 34 -10.31 3.27 -5.51
C GLY A 34 -10.23 4.71 -5.98
N GLY A 35 -10.22 5.61 -5.00
CA GLY A 35 -10.23 7.05 -5.24
C GLY A 35 -9.05 7.53 -6.08
N LEU A 36 -7.85 6.99 -5.85
CA LEU A 36 -6.65 7.32 -6.63
C LEU A 36 -6.77 6.90 -8.10
N ALA A 37 -7.30 5.70 -8.38
CA ALA A 37 -7.57 5.28 -9.76
C ALA A 37 -8.62 6.17 -10.44
N THR A 38 -9.63 6.64 -9.71
CA THR A 38 -10.64 7.56 -10.27
C THR A 38 -10.10 8.97 -10.51
N MET A 39 -9.07 9.42 -9.79
CA MET A 39 -8.40 10.70 -10.06
C MET A 39 -7.77 10.73 -11.45
N LEU A 40 -7.26 9.59 -11.94
CA LEU A 40 -6.73 9.48 -13.30
C LEU A 40 -7.81 9.66 -14.39
N ARG A 41 -9.11 9.59 -14.04
CA ARG A 41 -10.24 9.62 -14.97
C ARG A 41 -11.35 10.61 -14.62
N GLY A 42 -11.20 11.46 -13.61
CA GLY A 42 -12.31 12.28 -13.09
C GLY A 42 -11.96 13.28 -11.99
N ARG A 43 -12.97 13.74 -11.24
CA ARG A 43 -12.80 14.74 -10.17
C ARG A 43 -12.13 14.13 -8.92
N PRO A 44 -11.17 14.84 -8.29
CA PRO A 44 -10.55 14.39 -7.05
C PRO A 44 -11.58 14.12 -5.95
N ARG A 45 -11.45 12.97 -5.27
CA ARG A 45 -12.03 12.73 -3.95
C ARG A 45 -10.87 12.64 -2.97
N PHE A 46 -11.04 13.20 -1.77
CA PHE A 46 -10.13 12.93 -0.68
C PHE A 46 -10.21 11.43 -0.37
N THR A 47 -9.12 10.71 -0.64
CA THR A 47 -8.87 9.34 -0.19
C THR A 47 -7.76 9.44 0.85
N GLN A 48 -7.82 8.62 1.89
CA GLN A 48 -6.81 8.59 2.94
C GLN A 48 -6.02 7.26 2.93
N ASP A 49 -6.22 6.48 1.86
CA ASP A 49 -5.79 5.10 1.70
C ASP A 49 -5.50 4.76 0.22
N ILE A 50 -4.78 3.67 0.02
CA ILE A 50 -4.39 3.15 -1.29
C ILE A 50 -5.00 1.76 -1.42
N GLU A 51 -5.78 1.54 -2.47
CA GLU A 51 -6.39 0.24 -2.77
C GLU A 51 -5.68 -0.39 -3.97
N ILE A 52 -5.20 -1.63 -3.82
CA ILE A 52 -4.49 -2.34 -4.88
C ILE A 52 -5.00 -3.76 -4.98
N LEU A 53 -5.27 -4.21 -6.22
CA LEU A 53 -5.42 -5.62 -6.53
C LEU A 53 -4.06 -6.17 -6.95
N LEU A 54 -3.59 -7.23 -6.29
CA LEU A 54 -2.33 -7.89 -6.60
C LEU A 54 -2.56 -9.31 -7.11
N ASP A 55 -1.83 -9.66 -8.16
CA ASP A 55 -1.61 -11.05 -8.57
C ASP A 55 -0.22 -11.48 -8.12
N VAL A 56 -0.19 -12.13 -6.96
CA VAL A 56 1.04 -12.62 -6.32
C VAL A 56 0.84 -14.06 -5.86
N PRO A 57 1.75 -14.99 -6.22
CA PRO A 57 1.71 -16.35 -5.67
C PRO A 57 1.85 -16.33 -4.15
N GLN A 58 1.08 -17.16 -3.45
CA GLN A 58 1.11 -17.22 -1.97
C GLN A 58 2.52 -17.49 -1.41
N ILE A 59 3.33 -18.29 -2.12
CA ILE A 59 4.72 -18.58 -1.73
C ILE A 59 5.65 -17.36 -1.83
N ALA A 60 5.32 -16.39 -2.68
CA ALA A 60 6.09 -15.16 -2.87
C ALA A 60 5.65 -14.03 -1.92
N LEU A 61 4.44 -14.15 -1.33
CA LEU A 61 3.87 -13.13 -0.46
C LEU A 61 4.76 -12.80 0.75
N PRO A 62 5.33 -13.76 1.52
CA PRO A 62 6.14 -13.41 2.69
C PRO A 62 7.33 -12.51 2.35
N GLY A 63 8.03 -12.79 1.25
CA GLY A 63 9.15 -11.98 0.80
C GLY A 63 8.71 -10.62 0.27
N LEU A 64 7.51 -10.51 -0.33
CA LEU A 64 6.97 -9.21 -0.75
C LEU A 64 6.71 -8.32 0.47
N LEU A 65 6.18 -8.89 1.55
CA LEU A 65 5.93 -8.13 2.78
C LEU A 65 7.24 -7.67 3.44
N ASP A 66 8.30 -8.48 3.40
CA ASP A 66 9.63 -8.10 3.90
C ASP A 66 10.14 -6.82 3.19
N ASP A 67 10.11 -6.82 1.86
CA ASP A 67 10.51 -5.68 1.04
C ASP A 67 9.71 -4.40 1.31
N LEU A 68 8.43 -4.53 1.66
CA LEU A 68 7.58 -3.39 2.01
C LEU A 68 7.90 -2.87 3.41
N VAL A 69 8.13 -3.77 4.37
CA VAL A 69 8.54 -3.38 5.73
C VAL A 69 9.87 -2.62 5.70
N GLU A 70 10.84 -3.08 4.93
CA GLU A 70 12.13 -2.41 4.74
C GLU A 70 12.00 -0.99 4.14
N ARG A 71 10.89 -0.71 3.45
CA ARG A 71 10.60 0.59 2.82
C ARG A 71 9.59 1.44 3.60
N GLY A 72 9.33 1.11 4.86
CA GLY A 72 8.56 1.97 5.77
C GLY A 72 7.07 1.64 5.88
N PHE A 73 6.64 0.48 5.37
CA PHE A 73 5.32 -0.06 5.70
C PHE A 73 5.33 -0.74 7.08
N SER A 74 4.24 -0.59 7.82
CA SER A 74 4.07 -1.20 9.15
C SER A 74 2.90 -2.18 9.14
N MET A 75 3.19 -3.43 9.51
CA MET A 75 2.22 -4.52 9.49
C MET A 75 2.62 -5.67 10.43
N ASP A 76 1.63 -6.44 10.87
CA ASP A 76 1.85 -7.76 11.45
C ASP A 76 1.82 -8.81 10.33
N ARG A 77 2.98 -9.38 10.00
CA ARG A 77 3.14 -10.27 8.82
C ARG A 77 2.21 -11.47 8.86
N ASP A 78 2.11 -12.12 10.02
CA ASP A 78 1.30 -13.32 10.18
C ASP A 78 -0.19 -13.01 9.99
N THR A 79 -0.63 -11.84 10.45
CA THR A 79 -1.97 -11.34 10.22
C THR A 79 -2.23 -11.01 8.76
N VAL A 80 -1.32 -10.29 8.11
CA VAL A 80 -1.44 -9.97 6.68
C VAL A 80 -1.51 -11.23 5.83
N ILE A 81 -0.61 -12.20 6.05
CA ILE A 81 -0.60 -13.46 5.32
C ILE A 81 -1.90 -14.23 5.56
N ARG A 82 -2.33 -14.36 6.83
CA ARG A 82 -3.56 -15.08 7.18
C ARG A 82 -4.79 -14.45 6.52
N GLN A 83 -4.94 -13.13 6.62
CA GLN A 83 -6.06 -12.41 6.02
C GLN A 83 -6.02 -12.49 4.50
N PHE A 84 -4.88 -12.22 3.87
CA PHE A 84 -4.77 -12.28 2.41
C PHE A 84 -5.06 -13.68 1.86
N VAL A 85 -4.60 -14.75 2.53
CA VAL A 85 -4.83 -16.13 2.09
C VAL A 85 -6.28 -16.59 2.33
N ARG A 86 -6.90 -16.22 3.46
CA ARG A 86 -8.24 -16.71 3.85
C ARG A 86 -9.39 -15.83 3.39
N GLU A 87 -9.17 -14.51 3.41
CA GLU A 87 -10.18 -13.48 3.18
C GLU A 87 -9.96 -12.76 1.84
N HIS A 88 -8.85 -13.04 1.15
CA HIS A 88 -8.47 -12.43 -0.13
C HIS A 88 -8.28 -10.91 -0.07
N MET A 89 -8.14 -10.34 1.14
CA MET A 89 -7.95 -8.93 1.38
C MET A 89 -7.22 -8.71 2.70
N THR A 90 -6.44 -7.62 2.79
CA THR A 90 -5.77 -7.17 4.02
C THR A 90 -5.46 -5.68 3.91
N SER A 91 -5.11 -5.05 5.03
CA SER A 91 -4.74 -3.63 5.09
C SER A 91 -3.60 -3.42 6.07
N PHE A 92 -2.69 -2.52 5.75
CA PHE A 92 -1.55 -2.17 6.59
C PHE A 92 -1.20 -0.69 6.42
N ARG A 93 -0.30 -0.17 7.27
CA ARG A 93 -0.01 1.26 7.35
C ARG A 93 1.28 1.63 6.62
N PHE A 94 1.38 2.89 6.23
CA PHE A 94 2.59 3.51 5.71
C PHE A 94 2.83 4.84 6.42
N GLY A 95 4.09 5.16 6.69
CA GLY A 95 4.45 6.37 7.41
C GLY A 95 4.16 6.29 8.92
N SER A 96 4.46 7.38 9.62
CA SER A 96 4.34 7.47 11.07
C SER A 96 2.94 7.90 11.49
N THR A 97 2.15 6.96 12.02
CA THR A 97 1.38 7.31 13.23
C THR A 97 2.39 7.39 14.37
N ASN A 98 2.73 8.61 14.79
CA ASN A 98 3.22 8.81 16.15
C ASN A 98 2.13 8.33 17.11
N SER A 99 2.20 7.06 17.51
CA SER A 99 1.46 6.57 18.66
C SER A 99 2.09 7.25 19.88
N SER A 100 1.45 8.31 20.37
CA SER A 100 1.65 8.78 21.75
C SER A 100 0.95 7.84 22.72
#